data_AF-A0A5J9UK14-F1
#
_entry.id   AF-A0A5J9UK14-F1
#
_cell.length_a   1.000
_cell.length_b   1.000
_cell.length_c   1.000
_cell.angle_alpha   90.00
_cell.angle_beta   90.00
_cell.angle_gamma   90.00
#
_symmetry.space_group_name_H-M   'P 1'
#
loop_
_entity.id
_entity.type
_entity.pdbx_description
1 polymer ?
#
loop_
_entity_poly.entity_id
_entity_poly.type
_entity_poly.pdbx_seq_one_letter_code
_entity_poly.pdbx_strand_id
1 'polypeptide(L)'
;MVLIDERIEMADTFDHYAAVTDAPDRDRRVFRNKMERVIMEMLDFYKIEEGFEDLVRQVARTACHKLVKDMLYEARTQAIVDFHAARDVRIKRDDAVTMTLTKEEYLQAIPWWMATHPDCWQVLVDKWCAEDWAERHEACRQHRLLMQGASHHQGSLSLSEYAARYASHHGAEEINTFEAFALSHKGKATADIHYNPEDPPEVYSNPSAYSRLTSYSDVAKEVYGQDYDPMSHDLDGEVVMRAGKGKKHGRYWLGDSVIDTASTPTLSQIRARTVSGGPSIRERPTATQTLQAQLEEERARREQLEASLAQQVQEQVQAQVQAQVQAQLQAQVQSQLQAQTQEMFSYFQAQFAAIGHQLPTPPMWAPRPPISSPPMPGSAGSNAGAGVGAGDVDLSAARNLFSQAPPPFDP
;
A
#
# COMPACT_ATOMS: atom_id res chain seq x y z
N MET A 1 -15.56 -32.10 -13.55
CA MET A 1 -14.77 -33.14 -12.84
C MET A 1 -13.96 -33.94 -13.84
N VAL A 2 -12.86 -34.54 -13.42
CA VAL A 2 -11.99 -35.40 -14.23
C VAL A 2 -11.69 -36.70 -13.49
N LEU A 3 -11.60 -37.81 -14.23
CA LEU A 3 -11.18 -39.10 -13.68
C LEU A 3 -9.66 -39.23 -13.86
N ILE A 4 -8.92 -39.22 -12.75
CA ILE A 4 -7.46 -39.39 -12.72
C ILE A 4 -7.18 -40.50 -11.72
N ASP A 5 -6.42 -41.53 -12.12
CA ASP A 5 -6.05 -42.66 -11.25
C ASP A 5 -7.22 -43.25 -10.44
N GLU A 6 -8.35 -43.50 -11.11
CA GLU A 6 -9.60 -44.04 -10.55
C GLU A 6 -10.28 -43.14 -9.49
N ARG A 7 -9.83 -41.89 -9.34
CA ARG A 7 -10.45 -40.88 -8.49
C ARG A 7 -11.13 -39.81 -9.33
N ILE A 8 -12.35 -39.45 -8.94
CA ILE A 8 -13.05 -38.34 -9.56
C ILE A 8 -12.63 -37.06 -8.82
N GLU A 9 -11.86 -36.22 -9.49
CA GLU A 9 -11.34 -34.98 -8.94
C GLU A 9 -11.94 -33.76 -9.64
N MET A 10 -11.89 -32.62 -8.95
CA MET A 10 -12.30 -31.36 -9.52
C MET A 10 -11.21 -30.85 -10.48
N ALA A 11 -11.60 -30.42 -11.68
CA ALA A 11 -10.65 -29.92 -12.67
C ALA A 11 -10.34 -28.44 -12.40
N ASP A 12 -9.39 -28.15 -11.51
CA ASP A 12 -9.02 -26.79 -11.11
C ASP A 12 -7.58 -26.41 -11.38
N THR A 13 -6.79 -27.35 -11.90
CA THR A 13 -5.43 -27.11 -12.34
C THR A 13 -5.31 -27.39 -13.82
N PHE A 14 -4.34 -26.74 -14.47
CA PHE A 14 -4.05 -27.00 -15.88
C PHE A 14 -3.57 -28.45 -16.11
N ASP A 15 -2.98 -29.06 -15.09
CA ASP A 15 -2.54 -30.47 -15.13
C ASP A 15 -3.74 -31.43 -15.20
N HIS A 16 -4.85 -31.13 -14.51
CA HIS A 16 -6.09 -31.89 -14.65
C HIS A 16 -6.63 -31.88 -16.09
N TYR A 17 -6.50 -30.74 -16.78
CA TYR A 17 -6.89 -30.62 -18.19
C TYR A 17 -5.90 -31.33 -19.13
N ALA A 18 -4.63 -31.40 -18.76
CA ALA A 18 -3.61 -32.11 -19.53
C ALA A 18 -3.75 -33.63 -19.43
N ALA A 19 -4.23 -34.13 -18.29
CA ALA A 19 -4.41 -35.55 -17.98
C ALA A 19 -5.60 -36.21 -18.71
N VAL A 20 -6.55 -35.42 -19.22
CA VAL A 20 -7.78 -35.94 -19.82
C VAL A 20 -7.79 -35.78 -21.33
N THR A 21 -8.05 -36.87 -22.04
CA THR A 21 -8.23 -36.90 -23.49
C THR A 21 -9.37 -36.01 -23.92
N ASP A 22 -9.22 -35.41 -25.10
CA ASP A 22 -10.28 -34.56 -25.63
C ASP A 22 -11.43 -35.39 -26.23
N ALA A 23 -12.60 -34.77 -26.34
CA ALA A 23 -13.72 -35.27 -27.13
C ALA A 23 -13.82 -34.48 -28.45
N PRO A 24 -14.73 -34.80 -29.37
CA PRO A 24 -15.04 -33.92 -30.50
C PRO A 24 -15.71 -32.61 -30.03
N ASP A 25 -15.27 -31.45 -30.53
CA ASP A 25 -15.95 -30.16 -30.33
C ASP A 25 -17.14 -29.96 -31.29
N ARG A 26 -17.75 -28.77 -31.28
CA ARG A 26 -18.87 -28.39 -32.16
C ARG A 26 -18.50 -28.50 -33.65
N ASP A 27 -17.25 -28.25 -33.98
CA ASP A 27 -16.69 -28.31 -35.34
C ASP A 27 -16.02 -29.66 -35.64
N ARG A 28 -16.21 -30.65 -34.75
CA ARG A 28 -15.63 -32.00 -34.79
C ARG A 28 -14.10 -32.03 -34.74
N ARG A 29 -13.47 -30.96 -34.26
CA ARG A 29 -12.04 -30.97 -33.93
C ARG A 29 -11.83 -31.81 -32.67
N VAL A 30 -10.72 -32.54 -32.65
CA VAL A 30 -10.28 -33.33 -31.50
C VAL A 30 -8.82 -32.97 -31.25
N PHE A 31 -8.55 -32.44 -30.07
CA PHE A 31 -7.19 -32.11 -29.65
C PHE A 31 -6.58 -33.28 -28.86
N ARG A 32 -5.28 -33.22 -28.55
CA ARG A 32 -4.63 -34.31 -27.79
C ARG A 32 -5.23 -34.48 -26.39
N ASN A 33 -5.54 -33.35 -25.74
CA ASN A 33 -6.15 -33.29 -24.42
C ASN A 33 -6.95 -31.99 -24.25
N LYS A 34 -7.70 -31.90 -23.15
CA LYS A 34 -8.52 -30.71 -22.86
C LYS A 34 -7.68 -29.45 -22.68
N MET A 35 -6.44 -29.57 -22.21
CA MET A 35 -5.51 -28.44 -22.09
C MET A 35 -5.20 -27.81 -23.45
N GLU A 36 -4.84 -28.64 -24.43
CA GLU A 36 -4.55 -28.17 -25.78
C GLU A 36 -5.79 -27.56 -26.44
N ARG A 37 -6.97 -28.16 -26.24
CA ARG A 37 -8.23 -27.55 -26.67
C ARG A 37 -8.39 -26.12 -26.16
N VAL A 38 -8.22 -25.89 -24.85
CA VAL A 38 -8.40 -24.55 -24.26
C VAL A 38 -7.45 -23.52 -24.88
N ILE A 39 -6.20 -23.93 -25.16
CA ILE A 39 -5.22 -23.05 -25.82
C ILE A 39 -5.65 -22.77 -27.26
N MET A 40 -6.03 -23.79 -28.02
CA MET A 40 -6.36 -23.65 -29.43
C MET A 40 -7.67 -22.88 -29.65
N GLU A 41 -8.70 -23.14 -28.84
CA GLU A 41 -9.95 -22.36 -28.85
C GLU A 41 -9.71 -20.89 -28.48
N MET A 42 -8.78 -20.59 -27.56
CA MET A 42 -8.37 -19.21 -27.30
C MET A 42 -7.70 -18.57 -28.53
N LEU A 43 -6.87 -19.33 -29.25
CA LEU A 43 -6.16 -18.84 -30.44
C LEU A 43 -7.07 -18.66 -31.65
N ASP A 44 -8.22 -19.34 -31.72
CA ASP A 44 -9.22 -19.15 -32.79
C ASP A 44 -9.72 -17.70 -32.89
N PHE A 45 -9.63 -16.91 -31.81
CA PHE A 45 -10.02 -15.50 -31.77
C PHE A 45 -8.96 -14.53 -32.35
N TYR A 46 -7.75 -15.01 -32.65
CA TYR A 46 -6.63 -14.16 -33.04
C TYR A 46 -6.06 -14.54 -34.41
N LYS A 47 -5.50 -13.55 -35.11
CA LYS A 47 -4.63 -13.77 -36.27
C LYS A 47 -3.18 -13.76 -35.80
N ILE A 48 -2.45 -14.82 -36.13
CA ILE A 48 -1.04 -14.98 -35.75
C ILE A 48 -0.17 -14.41 -36.86
N GLU A 49 0.80 -13.57 -36.48
CA GLU A 49 1.82 -13.07 -37.40
C GLU A 49 2.84 -14.17 -37.72
N GLU A 50 3.24 -14.25 -38.99
CA GLU A 50 4.17 -15.27 -39.47
C GLU A 50 5.53 -15.16 -38.76
N GLY A 51 6.04 -16.29 -38.25
CA GLY A 51 7.29 -16.35 -37.50
C GLY A 51 7.17 -16.15 -35.98
N PHE A 52 5.97 -15.82 -35.48
CA PHE A 52 5.70 -15.68 -34.03
C PHE A 52 4.88 -16.82 -33.43
N GLU A 53 4.67 -17.92 -34.16
CA GLU A 53 3.75 -19.00 -33.79
C GLU A 53 4.12 -19.65 -32.45
N ASP A 54 5.40 -19.89 -32.21
CA ASP A 54 5.87 -20.50 -30.96
C ASP A 54 5.75 -19.55 -29.77
N LEU A 55 6.06 -18.26 -29.98
CA LEU A 55 5.90 -17.24 -28.95
C LEU A 55 4.42 -17.09 -28.57
N VAL A 56 3.53 -17.01 -29.56
CA VAL A 56 2.08 -16.91 -29.34
C VAL A 56 1.56 -18.13 -28.60
N ARG A 57 2.01 -19.35 -28.96
CA ARG A 57 1.64 -20.58 -28.24
C ARG A 57 2.11 -20.55 -26.79
N GLN A 58 3.31 -20.05 -26.50
CA GLN A 58 3.83 -19.90 -25.15
C GLN A 58 3.04 -18.87 -24.33
N VAL A 59 2.71 -17.72 -24.93
CA VAL A 59 1.92 -16.66 -24.32
C VAL A 59 0.51 -17.16 -24.02
N ALA A 60 -0.16 -17.79 -25.00
CA ALA A 60 -1.48 -18.37 -24.84
C ALA A 60 -1.50 -19.45 -23.74
N ARG A 61 -0.50 -20.34 -23.71
CA ARG A 61 -0.37 -21.34 -22.63
C ARG A 61 -0.31 -20.68 -21.25
N THR A 62 0.47 -19.60 -21.10
CA THR A 62 0.62 -18.88 -19.83
C THR A 62 -0.67 -18.16 -19.45
N ALA A 63 -1.36 -17.55 -20.41
CA ALA A 63 -2.66 -16.91 -20.21
C ALA A 63 -3.73 -17.92 -19.81
N CYS A 64 -3.89 -19.03 -20.56
CA CYS A 64 -4.85 -20.09 -20.25
C CYS A 64 -4.60 -20.71 -18.88
N HIS A 65 -3.33 -20.95 -18.50
CA HIS A 65 -3.00 -21.47 -17.18
C HIS A 65 -3.54 -20.58 -16.06
N LYS A 66 -3.42 -19.25 -16.21
CA LYS A 66 -3.97 -18.29 -15.26
C LYS A 66 -5.51 -18.28 -15.31
N LEU A 67 -6.10 -18.20 -16.50
CA LEU A 67 -7.56 -18.11 -16.67
C LEU A 67 -8.30 -19.32 -16.10
N VAL A 68 -7.79 -20.54 -16.33
CA VAL A 68 -8.39 -21.78 -15.77
C VAL A 68 -8.41 -21.75 -14.25
N LYS A 69 -7.31 -21.28 -13.64
CA LYS A 69 -7.22 -21.13 -12.19
C LYS A 69 -8.16 -20.05 -11.66
N ASP A 70 -8.20 -18.90 -12.33
CA ASP A 70 -9.00 -17.74 -11.91
C ASP A 70 -10.51 -17.97 -12.11
N MET A 71 -10.90 -18.81 -13.08
CA MET A 71 -12.30 -19.13 -13.40
C MET A 71 -13.12 -19.52 -12.16
N LEU A 72 -12.54 -20.26 -11.22
CA LEU A 72 -13.25 -20.68 -10.00
C LEU A 72 -13.54 -19.49 -9.08
N TYR A 73 -12.58 -18.59 -8.91
CA TYR A 73 -12.74 -17.39 -8.09
C TYR A 73 -13.72 -16.40 -8.73
N GLU A 74 -13.70 -16.32 -10.07
CA GLU A 74 -14.67 -15.51 -10.81
C GLU A 74 -16.08 -16.10 -10.75
N ALA A 75 -16.22 -17.43 -10.83
CA ALA A 75 -17.50 -18.10 -10.67
C ALA A 75 -18.12 -17.87 -9.28
N ARG A 76 -17.30 -17.90 -8.22
CA ARG A 76 -17.72 -17.56 -6.86
C ARG A 76 -18.23 -16.12 -6.77
N THR A 77 -17.44 -15.17 -7.29
CA THR A 77 -17.79 -13.75 -7.28
C THR A 77 -19.08 -13.50 -8.07
N GLN A 78 -19.24 -14.15 -9.23
CA GLN A 78 -20.45 -14.07 -10.04
C GLN A 78 -21.67 -14.59 -9.28
N ALA A 79 -21.56 -15.75 -8.61
CA ALA A 79 -22.66 -16.30 -7.82
C ALA A 79 -23.09 -15.39 -6.66
N ILE A 80 -22.15 -14.72 -5.99
CA ILE A 80 -22.48 -13.72 -4.96
C ILE A 80 -23.29 -12.57 -5.57
N VAL A 81 -22.83 -12.02 -6.69
CA VAL A 81 -23.54 -10.94 -7.38
C VAL A 81 -24.93 -11.38 -7.81
N ASP A 82 -25.06 -12.56 -8.42
CA ASP A 82 -26.32 -13.09 -8.92
C ASP A 82 -27.30 -13.39 -7.77
N PHE A 83 -26.81 -13.94 -6.66
CA PHE A 83 -27.61 -14.23 -5.47
C PHE A 83 -28.30 -12.98 -4.90
N HIS A 84 -27.55 -11.88 -4.82
CA HIS A 84 -28.06 -10.60 -4.32
C HIS A 84 -28.92 -9.89 -5.36
N ALA A 85 -28.56 -9.96 -6.65
CA ALA A 85 -29.37 -9.42 -7.73
C ALA A 85 -30.75 -10.08 -7.79
N ALA A 86 -30.86 -11.38 -7.55
CA ALA A 86 -32.13 -12.11 -7.46
C ALA A 86 -33.01 -11.68 -6.26
N ARG A 87 -32.46 -10.89 -5.33
CA ARG A 87 -33.13 -10.30 -4.16
C ARG A 87 -33.24 -8.79 -4.26
N ASP A 88 -33.09 -8.24 -5.47
CA ASP A 88 -33.11 -6.80 -5.77
C ASP A 88 -32.04 -5.97 -5.04
N VAL A 89 -30.94 -6.61 -4.61
CA VAL A 89 -29.77 -5.94 -4.01
C VAL A 89 -28.63 -5.90 -5.02
N ARG A 90 -28.22 -4.70 -5.43
CA ARG A 90 -27.07 -4.52 -6.33
C ARG A 90 -25.78 -4.45 -5.53
N ILE A 91 -24.89 -5.41 -5.78
CA ILE A 91 -23.55 -5.46 -5.20
C ILE A 91 -22.52 -5.26 -6.31
N LYS A 92 -21.52 -4.41 -6.07
CA LYS A 92 -20.41 -4.24 -7.00
C LYS A 92 -19.47 -5.44 -6.90
N ARG A 93 -18.84 -5.81 -8.01
CA ARG A 93 -17.89 -6.93 -8.05
C ARG A 93 -16.80 -6.81 -6.97
N ASP A 94 -16.28 -5.60 -6.78
CA ASP A 94 -15.23 -5.32 -5.78
C ASP A 94 -15.67 -5.63 -4.34
N ASP A 95 -16.94 -5.37 -4.01
CA ASP A 95 -17.52 -5.69 -2.70
C ASP A 95 -17.76 -7.19 -2.58
N ALA A 96 -18.30 -7.82 -3.63
CA ALA A 96 -18.63 -9.25 -3.68
C ALA A 96 -17.41 -10.16 -3.44
N VAL A 97 -16.21 -9.74 -3.86
CA VAL A 97 -14.95 -10.48 -3.63
C VAL A 97 -14.68 -10.70 -2.14
N THR A 98 -15.16 -9.79 -1.28
CA THR A 98 -14.97 -9.85 0.19
C THR A 98 -16.10 -10.56 0.94
N MET A 99 -17.17 -10.91 0.24
CA MET A 99 -18.35 -11.54 0.84
C MET A 99 -18.26 -13.07 0.81
N THR A 100 -19.09 -13.72 1.61
CA THR A 100 -19.26 -15.16 1.68
C THR A 100 -20.74 -15.47 1.80
N LEU A 101 -21.24 -16.41 0.98
CA LEU A 101 -22.57 -16.99 1.13
C LEU A 101 -22.49 -18.30 1.92
N THR A 102 -23.62 -18.74 2.47
CA THR A 102 -23.76 -20.10 2.98
C THR A 102 -23.81 -21.10 1.82
N LYS A 103 -23.66 -22.39 2.16
CA LYS A 103 -23.74 -23.49 1.18
C LYS A 103 -25.08 -23.45 0.44
N GLU A 104 -26.17 -23.33 1.17
CA GLU A 104 -27.54 -23.32 0.63
C GLU A 104 -27.77 -22.10 -0.28
N GLU A 105 -27.18 -20.96 0.07
CA GLU A 105 -27.26 -19.73 -0.72
C GLU A 105 -26.50 -19.85 -2.04
N TYR A 106 -25.29 -20.42 -2.03
CA TYR A 106 -24.56 -20.69 -3.26
C TYR A 106 -25.31 -21.66 -4.18
N LEU A 107 -25.98 -22.68 -3.63
CA LEU A 107 -26.76 -23.63 -4.44
C LEU A 107 -27.99 -23.00 -5.11
N GLN A 108 -28.51 -21.90 -4.57
CA GLN A 108 -29.56 -21.11 -5.22
C GLN A 108 -29.02 -20.20 -6.33
N ALA A 109 -27.71 -19.94 -6.35
CA ALA A 109 -27.06 -18.97 -7.22
C ALA A 109 -26.19 -19.64 -8.29
N ILE A 110 -26.70 -20.70 -8.93
CA ILE A 110 -25.97 -21.39 -10.00
C ILE A 110 -25.85 -20.45 -11.21
N PRO A 111 -24.63 -20.11 -11.66
CA PRO A 111 -24.45 -19.31 -12.86
C PRO A 111 -25.07 -20.01 -14.08
N TRP A 112 -25.67 -19.24 -14.99
CA TRP A 112 -26.39 -19.79 -16.16
C TRP A 112 -25.55 -20.76 -17.00
N TRP A 113 -24.24 -20.53 -17.11
CA TRP A 113 -23.31 -21.36 -17.88
C TRP A 113 -22.93 -22.68 -17.17
N MET A 114 -23.29 -22.84 -15.89
CA MET A 114 -23.22 -24.10 -15.15
C MET A 114 -24.58 -24.72 -14.86
N ALA A 115 -25.69 -24.10 -15.29
CA ALA A 115 -27.04 -24.58 -14.99
C ALA A 115 -27.29 -26.02 -15.48
N THR A 116 -26.61 -26.45 -16.55
CA THR A 116 -26.68 -27.83 -17.08
C THR A 116 -25.81 -28.84 -16.32
N HIS A 117 -24.99 -28.38 -15.38
CA HIS A 117 -24.03 -29.19 -14.61
C HIS A 117 -24.11 -28.90 -13.09
N PRO A 118 -25.27 -29.06 -12.46
CA PRO A 118 -25.47 -28.74 -11.03
C PRO A 118 -24.57 -29.57 -10.10
N ASP A 119 -24.27 -30.82 -10.45
CA ASP A 119 -23.36 -31.66 -9.67
C ASP A 119 -21.93 -31.08 -9.64
N CYS A 120 -21.47 -30.49 -10.75
CA CYS A 120 -20.17 -29.81 -10.79
C CYS A 120 -20.19 -28.52 -9.96
N TRP A 121 -21.31 -27.80 -9.94
CA TRP A 121 -21.49 -26.63 -9.08
C TRP A 121 -21.44 -27.00 -7.60
N GLN A 122 -22.13 -28.07 -7.20
CA GLN A 122 -22.11 -28.56 -5.81
C GLN A 122 -20.69 -28.81 -5.31
N VAL A 123 -19.83 -29.42 -6.15
CA VAL A 123 -18.41 -29.67 -5.81
C VAL A 123 -17.63 -28.37 -5.59
N LEU A 124 -17.92 -27.32 -6.37
CA LEU A 124 -17.31 -26.00 -6.17
C LEU A 124 -17.76 -25.35 -4.86
N VAL A 125 -19.06 -25.42 -4.58
CA VAL A 125 -19.63 -24.91 -3.33
C VAL A 125 -19.04 -25.63 -2.12
N ASP A 126 -18.95 -26.96 -2.17
CA ASP A 126 -18.35 -27.77 -1.10
C ASP A 126 -16.91 -27.34 -0.81
N LYS A 127 -16.15 -27.01 -1.86
CA LYS A 127 -14.78 -26.51 -1.72
C LYS A 127 -14.72 -25.13 -1.06
N TRP A 128 -15.61 -24.20 -1.40
CA TRP A 128 -15.62 -22.86 -0.82
C TRP A 128 -16.17 -22.82 0.62
N CYS A 129 -17.02 -23.80 0.96
CA CYS A 129 -17.61 -23.95 2.28
C CYS A 129 -16.85 -24.94 3.18
N ALA A 130 -15.71 -25.47 2.74
CA ALA A 130 -14.85 -26.32 3.56
C ALA A 130 -14.30 -25.53 4.77
N GLU A 131 -14.16 -26.19 5.92
CA GLU A 131 -13.80 -25.57 7.20
C GLU A 131 -12.46 -24.82 7.13
N ASP A 132 -11.48 -25.32 6.38
CA ASP A 132 -10.16 -24.70 6.21
C ASP A 132 -10.12 -23.61 5.12
N TRP A 133 -11.16 -23.48 4.30
CA TRP A 133 -11.14 -22.57 3.15
C TRP A 133 -11.09 -21.10 3.58
N ALA A 134 -11.93 -20.73 4.55
CA ALA A 134 -12.00 -19.36 5.06
C ALA A 134 -10.67 -18.94 5.71
N GLU A 135 -10.08 -19.81 6.53
CA GLU A 135 -8.79 -19.56 7.17
C GLU A 135 -7.66 -19.40 6.14
N ARG A 136 -7.59 -20.29 5.14
CA ARG A 136 -6.58 -20.20 4.07
C ARG A 136 -6.73 -18.96 3.21
N HIS A 137 -7.98 -18.59 2.90
CA HIS A 137 -8.28 -17.40 2.11
C HIS A 137 -7.91 -16.12 2.87
N GLU A 138 -8.25 -16.05 4.16
CA GLU A 138 -7.89 -14.91 5.02
C GLU A 138 -6.38 -14.85 5.25
N ALA A 139 -5.70 -15.97 5.48
CA ALA A 139 -4.23 -16.00 5.59
C ALA A 139 -3.55 -15.45 4.32
N CYS A 140 -4.03 -15.83 3.13
CA CYS A 140 -3.53 -15.28 1.87
C CYS A 140 -3.80 -13.77 1.75
N ARG A 141 -4.96 -13.31 2.24
CA ARG A 141 -5.30 -11.88 2.27
C ARG A 141 -4.42 -11.12 3.24
N GLN A 142 -4.20 -11.63 4.46
CA GLN A 142 -3.30 -11.05 5.45
C GLN A 142 -1.88 -10.95 4.88
N HIS A 143 -1.40 -11.99 4.19
CA HIS A 143 -0.13 -11.93 3.46
C HIS A 143 -0.08 -10.82 2.39
N ARG A 144 -1.19 -10.57 1.67
CA ARG A 144 -1.27 -9.45 0.73
C ARG A 144 -1.30 -8.09 1.43
N LEU A 145 -1.95 -7.99 2.58
CA LEU A 145 -2.01 -6.76 3.38
C LEU A 145 -0.65 -6.39 4.00
N LEU A 146 0.20 -7.38 4.25
CA LEU A 146 1.59 -7.16 4.66
C LEU A 146 2.48 -6.59 3.54
N MET A 147 2.02 -6.58 2.28
CA MET A 147 2.77 -5.98 1.19
C MET A 147 2.65 -4.45 1.25
N GLN A 148 3.80 -3.79 1.29
CA GLN A 148 3.94 -2.34 1.49
C GLN A 148 3.61 -1.55 0.21
N GLY A 149 2.33 -1.55 -0.18
CA GLY A 149 1.84 -0.75 -1.30
C GLY A 149 1.90 -1.43 -2.67
N ALA A 150 1.48 -0.69 -3.69
CA ALA A 150 1.46 -1.17 -5.07
C ALA A 150 2.86 -1.59 -5.51
N SER A 151 2.98 -2.75 -6.15
CA SER A 151 4.26 -3.21 -6.67
C SER A 151 4.84 -2.24 -7.69
N HIS A 152 3.99 -1.68 -8.56
CA HIS A 152 4.30 -0.62 -9.53
C HIS A 152 2.98 -0.04 -10.06
N HIS A 153 3.05 1.07 -10.79
CA HIS A 153 1.92 1.83 -11.35
C HIS A 153 1.79 1.70 -12.87
N GLN A 154 2.43 0.68 -13.46
CA GLN A 154 2.37 0.38 -14.91
C GLN A 154 0.97 -0.09 -15.35
N GLY A 155 0.16 -0.63 -14.44
CA GLY A 155 -1.09 -1.30 -14.79
C GLY A 155 -0.80 -2.53 -15.67
N SER A 156 -1.48 -2.61 -16.81
CA SER A 156 -1.28 -3.67 -17.81
C SER A 156 -0.18 -3.37 -18.82
N LEU A 157 0.43 -2.17 -18.77
CA LEU A 157 1.49 -1.78 -19.69
C LEU A 157 2.78 -2.52 -19.33
N SER A 158 3.54 -2.90 -20.35
CA SER A 158 4.96 -3.21 -20.23
C SER A 158 5.75 -1.96 -19.83
N LEU A 159 7.00 -2.14 -19.38
CA LEU A 159 7.84 -1.02 -18.98
C LEU A 159 8.15 -0.07 -20.15
N SER A 160 8.33 -0.60 -21.36
CA SER A 160 8.53 0.20 -22.58
C SER A 160 7.27 0.97 -22.97
N GLU A 161 6.09 0.36 -22.86
CA GLU A 161 4.82 1.06 -23.10
C GLU A 161 4.56 2.14 -22.04
N TYR A 162 4.92 1.88 -20.78
CA TYR A 162 4.89 2.90 -19.73
C TYR A 162 5.81 4.07 -20.06
N ALA A 163 7.05 3.78 -20.49
CA ALA A 163 8.03 4.80 -20.90
C ALA A 163 7.49 5.68 -22.03
N ALA A 164 7.01 5.07 -23.11
CA ALA A 164 6.41 5.78 -24.24
C ALA A 164 5.19 6.62 -23.83
N ARG A 165 4.33 6.09 -22.96
CA ARG A 165 3.16 6.81 -22.46
C ARG A 165 3.54 8.00 -21.59
N TYR A 166 4.54 7.85 -20.73
CA TYR A 166 5.05 8.94 -19.90
C TYR A 166 5.67 10.03 -20.79
N ALA A 167 6.57 9.66 -21.71
CA ALA A 167 7.20 10.61 -22.63
C ALA A 167 6.16 11.40 -23.44
N SER A 168 5.15 10.71 -23.99
CA SER A 168 4.05 11.34 -24.73
C SER A 168 3.21 12.30 -23.88
N HIS A 169 2.98 12.00 -22.60
CA HIS A 169 2.17 12.84 -21.72
C HIS A 169 2.91 14.09 -21.25
N HIS A 170 4.22 13.96 -21.01
CA HIS A 170 5.08 15.03 -20.49
C HIS A 170 5.82 15.81 -21.59
N GLY A 171 5.64 15.45 -22.86
CA GLY A 171 6.29 16.12 -23.99
C GLY A 171 7.80 15.87 -24.08
N ALA A 172 8.30 14.78 -23.49
CA ALA A 172 9.69 14.34 -23.64
C ALA A 172 9.84 13.51 -24.93
N GLU A 173 11.03 13.50 -25.54
CA GLU A 173 11.30 12.67 -26.73
C GLU A 173 11.24 11.18 -26.38
N GLU A 174 12.00 10.77 -25.36
CA GLU A 174 12.04 9.40 -24.86
C GLU A 174 12.65 9.40 -23.45
N ILE A 175 12.27 8.43 -22.61
CA ILE A 175 12.93 8.18 -21.34
C ILE A 175 13.56 6.79 -21.37
N ASN A 176 14.75 6.65 -20.79
CA ASN A 176 15.43 5.37 -20.72
C ASN A 176 14.69 4.41 -19.76
N THR A 177 14.99 3.13 -19.89
CA THR A 177 14.36 2.06 -19.11
C THR A 177 14.67 2.09 -17.61
N PHE A 178 15.79 2.70 -17.18
CA PHE A 178 16.10 2.90 -15.75
C PHE A 178 15.16 3.95 -15.15
N GLU A 179 15.03 5.09 -15.81
CA GLU A 179 14.14 6.17 -15.41
C GLU A 179 12.67 5.71 -15.44
N ALA A 180 12.26 5.03 -16.51
CA ALA A 180 10.93 4.45 -16.63
C ALA A 180 10.63 3.49 -15.45
N PHE A 181 11.61 2.67 -15.04
CA PHE A 181 11.44 1.79 -13.89
C PHE A 181 11.20 2.62 -12.63
N ALA A 182 12.05 3.62 -12.35
CA ALA A 182 11.93 4.46 -11.17
C ALA A 182 10.58 5.20 -11.11
N LEU A 183 10.17 5.84 -12.20
CA LEU A 183 8.91 6.57 -12.32
C LEU A 183 7.70 5.64 -12.15
N SER A 184 7.76 4.44 -12.74
CA SER A 184 6.69 3.46 -12.59
C SER A 184 6.49 2.98 -11.15
N HIS A 185 7.49 3.13 -10.29
CA HIS A 185 7.38 2.85 -8.85
C HIS A 185 6.99 4.07 -8.01
N LYS A 186 6.95 5.27 -8.59
CA LYS A 186 6.45 6.50 -7.97
C LYS A 186 4.98 6.76 -8.28
N GLY A 187 4.55 6.56 -9.53
CA GLY A 187 3.18 6.90 -9.93
C GLY A 187 2.81 6.48 -11.35
N LYS A 188 1.58 6.80 -11.73
CA LYS A 188 1.07 6.55 -13.09
C LYS A 188 1.82 7.41 -14.11
N ALA A 189 1.87 6.97 -15.36
CA ALA A 189 2.54 7.69 -16.45
C ALA A 189 1.98 9.11 -16.74
N THR A 190 0.80 9.44 -16.21
CA THR A 190 0.17 10.76 -16.35
C THR A 190 0.38 11.67 -15.14
N ALA A 191 1.04 11.19 -14.09
CA ALA A 191 1.29 11.95 -12.89
C ALA A 191 2.46 12.91 -13.10
N ASP A 192 2.41 14.09 -12.48
CA ASP A 192 3.52 15.04 -12.48
C ASP A 192 4.62 14.56 -11.53
N ILE A 193 5.43 13.62 -12.01
CA ILE A 193 6.49 12.94 -11.27
C ILE A 193 7.79 13.00 -12.07
N HIS A 194 8.91 13.19 -11.39
CA HIS A 194 10.25 13.19 -11.99
C HIS A 194 11.18 12.30 -11.18
N TYR A 195 12.17 11.70 -11.82
CA TYR A 195 13.22 10.98 -11.10
C TYR A 195 14.26 11.97 -10.57
N ASN A 196 14.66 11.79 -9.32
CA ASN A 196 15.79 12.50 -8.73
C ASN A 196 16.66 11.48 -7.96
N PRO A 197 17.98 11.42 -8.21
CA PRO A 197 18.87 10.48 -7.54
C PRO A 197 18.92 10.66 -6.01
N GLU A 198 18.60 11.85 -5.51
CA GLU A 198 18.57 12.17 -4.07
C GLU A 198 17.21 11.87 -3.41
N ASP A 199 16.27 11.26 -4.13
CA ASP A 199 14.97 10.93 -3.56
C ASP A 199 15.08 9.86 -2.48
N PRO A 200 14.47 10.06 -1.31
CA PRO A 200 14.50 9.06 -0.25
C PRO A 200 13.52 7.91 -0.57
N PRO A 201 13.65 6.75 0.11
CA PRO A 201 12.84 5.56 -0.16
C PRO A 201 11.32 5.78 -0.10
N GLU A 202 10.86 6.73 0.71
CA GLU A 202 9.44 7.05 0.96
C GLU A 202 8.72 7.64 -0.25
N VAL A 203 9.46 8.16 -1.24
CA VAL A 203 8.87 8.69 -2.48
C VAL A 203 8.35 7.55 -3.38
N TYR A 204 8.86 6.33 -3.17
CA TYR A 204 8.43 5.16 -3.92
C TYR A 204 7.30 4.44 -3.19
N SER A 205 6.33 3.94 -3.95
CA SER A 205 5.21 3.17 -3.39
C SER A 205 5.63 1.84 -2.77
N ASN A 206 6.83 1.35 -3.10
CA ASN A 206 7.41 0.17 -2.50
C ASN A 206 8.91 0.42 -2.24
N PRO A 207 9.41 0.30 -1.00
CA PRO A 207 10.82 0.55 -0.67
C PRO A 207 11.82 -0.34 -1.40
N SER A 208 11.38 -1.51 -1.90
CA SER A 208 12.24 -2.38 -2.70
C SER A 208 12.61 -1.79 -4.07
N ALA A 209 11.88 -0.79 -4.56
CA ALA A 209 12.25 -0.08 -5.78
C ALA A 209 13.51 0.75 -5.57
N TYR A 210 13.57 1.52 -4.48
CA TYR A 210 14.74 2.31 -4.10
C TYR A 210 15.98 1.43 -3.98
N SER A 211 15.92 0.35 -3.20
CA SER A 211 17.09 -0.54 -3.02
C SER A 211 17.59 -1.18 -4.32
N ARG A 212 16.70 -1.48 -5.27
CA ARG A 212 17.09 -1.97 -6.60
C ARG A 212 17.77 -0.89 -7.44
N LEU A 213 17.21 0.33 -7.44
CA LEU A 213 17.77 1.48 -8.15
C LEU A 213 19.15 1.84 -7.61
N THR A 214 19.30 1.99 -6.29
CA THR A 214 20.59 2.28 -5.65
C THR A 214 21.62 1.19 -5.95
N SER A 215 21.24 -0.08 -5.80
CA SER A 215 22.16 -1.20 -6.08
C SER A 215 22.58 -1.25 -7.55
N TYR A 216 21.67 -0.98 -8.49
CA TYR A 216 22.02 -0.84 -9.90
C TYR A 216 22.99 0.32 -10.13
N SER A 217 22.68 1.51 -9.62
CA SER A 217 23.49 2.72 -9.78
C SER A 217 24.90 2.53 -9.23
N ASP A 218 25.05 1.93 -8.05
CA ASP A 218 26.37 1.68 -7.46
C ASP A 218 27.19 0.71 -8.32
N VAL A 219 26.58 -0.40 -8.76
CA VAL A 219 27.27 -1.38 -9.61
C VAL A 219 27.59 -0.78 -10.97
N ALA A 220 26.71 0.04 -11.54
CA ALA A 220 26.95 0.75 -12.78
C ALA A 220 28.15 1.68 -12.64
N LYS A 221 28.29 2.39 -11.51
CA LYS A 221 29.48 3.22 -11.22
C LYS A 221 30.77 2.42 -11.06
N GLU A 222 30.68 1.20 -10.51
CA GLU A 222 31.83 0.29 -10.44
C GLU A 222 32.25 -0.24 -11.83
N VAL A 223 31.30 -0.43 -12.75
CA VAL A 223 31.54 -0.93 -14.11
C VAL A 223 31.99 0.18 -15.07
N TYR A 224 31.32 1.34 -15.02
CA TYR A 224 31.46 2.43 -15.99
C TYR A 224 32.24 3.64 -15.47
N GLY A 225 32.46 3.74 -14.16
CA GLY A 225 33.16 4.86 -13.52
C GLY A 225 32.24 5.66 -12.59
N GLN A 226 32.83 6.38 -11.64
CA GLN A 226 32.09 7.05 -10.55
C GLN A 226 31.15 8.17 -11.03
N ASP A 227 31.46 8.78 -12.19
CA ASP A 227 30.66 9.84 -12.80
C ASP A 227 29.53 9.31 -13.70
N TYR A 228 29.32 7.99 -13.74
CA TYR A 228 28.25 7.38 -14.53
C TYR A 228 26.87 7.85 -14.05
N ASP A 229 26.11 8.42 -14.98
CA ASP A 229 24.70 8.78 -14.78
C ASP A 229 23.79 7.64 -15.26
N PRO A 230 23.01 6.99 -14.37
CA PRO A 230 22.04 5.97 -14.74
C PRO A 230 20.95 6.45 -15.71
N MET A 231 20.71 7.75 -15.83
CA MET A 231 19.74 8.30 -16.78
C MET A 231 20.29 8.46 -18.20
N SER A 232 21.58 8.20 -18.41
CA SER A 232 22.22 8.39 -19.72
C SER A 232 22.00 7.23 -20.69
N HIS A 233 21.69 6.03 -20.20
CA HIS A 233 21.55 4.81 -21.01
C HIS A 233 20.44 3.90 -20.48
N ASP A 234 19.97 3.01 -21.34
CA ASP A 234 19.09 1.92 -20.93
C ASP A 234 19.73 0.95 -19.94
N LEU A 235 18.87 0.16 -19.30
CA LEU A 235 19.27 -0.86 -18.34
C LEU A 235 20.20 -1.89 -18.96
N ASP A 236 21.39 -1.98 -18.40
CA ASP A 236 22.38 -2.96 -18.77
C ASP A 236 22.11 -4.30 -18.08
N GLY A 237 21.91 -5.34 -18.90
CA GLY A 237 21.68 -6.71 -18.43
C GLY A 237 22.80 -7.29 -17.55
N GLU A 238 24.08 -7.02 -17.85
CA GLU A 238 25.20 -7.41 -17.00
C GLU A 238 25.17 -6.69 -15.66
N VAL A 239 24.95 -5.37 -15.65
CA VAL A 239 24.88 -4.59 -14.41
C VAL A 239 23.73 -5.09 -13.54
N VAL A 240 22.57 -5.37 -14.14
CA VAL A 240 21.42 -5.97 -13.43
C VAL A 240 21.76 -7.37 -12.90
N MET A 241 22.50 -8.18 -13.67
CA MET A 241 22.95 -9.50 -13.22
C MET A 241 23.90 -9.41 -12.03
N ARG A 242 24.81 -8.43 -12.01
CA ARG A 242 25.72 -8.16 -10.89
C ARG A 242 24.98 -7.64 -9.67
N ALA A 243 24.11 -6.65 -9.83
CA ALA A 243 23.33 -6.05 -8.74
C ALA A 243 22.35 -7.05 -8.10
N GLY A 244 21.79 -7.97 -8.91
CA GLY A 244 20.76 -8.92 -8.48
C GLY A 244 21.23 -10.33 -8.14
N LYS A 245 22.54 -10.60 -8.15
CA LYS A 245 23.16 -11.94 -8.07
C LYS A 245 22.55 -12.93 -9.06
N GLY A 246 22.36 -12.50 -10.30
CA GLY A 246 21.77 -13.28 -11.38
C GLY A 246 20.24 -13.27 -11.40
N LYS A 247 19.66 -14.20 -12.16
CA LYS A 247 18.22 -14.38 -12.29
C LYS A 247 17.65 -15.22 -11.14
N LYS A 248 16.50 -14.84 -10.61
CA LYS A 248 15.74 -15.64 -9.63
C LYS A 248 14.45 -16.09 -10.28
N HIS A 249 14.18 -17.41 -10.25
CA HIS A 249 13.03 -18.02 -10.95
C HIS A 249 12.93 -17.61 -12.42
N GLY A 250 14.08 -17.52 -13.11
CA GLY A 250 14.16 -17.12 -14.51
C GLY A 250 14.06 -15.62 -14.79
N ARG A 251 13.89 -14.78 -13.76
CA ARG A 251 13.70 -13.33 -13.93
C ARG A 251 14.86 -12.47 -13.44
N TYR A 252 15.18 -11.42 -14.19
CA TYR A 252 16.07 -10.35 -13.75
C TYR A 252 15.52 -9.65 -12.51
N TRP A 253 16.41 -9.02 -11.74
CA TRP A 253 16.01 -8.34 -10.52
C TRP A 253 15.27 -7.02 -10.79
N LEU A 254 15.61 -6.40 -11.92
CA LEU A 254 15.14 -5.11 -12.38
C LEU A 254 15.05 -5.17 -13.92
N GLY A 255 14.04 -4.54 -14.52
CA GLY A 255 13.89 -4.47 -15.98
C GLY A 255 13.69 -5.80 -16.73
N ASP A 256 13.07 -6.82 -16.12
CA ASP A 256 12.99 -8.18 -16.71
C ASP A 256 12.40 -8.22 -18.13
N SER A 257 11.41 -7.38 -18.42
CA SER A 257 10.74 -7.34 -19.73
C SER A 257 11.52 -6.60 -20.82
N VAL A 258 12.54 -5.80 -20.46
CA VAL A 258 13.27 -4.93 -21.40
C VAL A 258 14.70 -5.40 -21.65
N ILE A 259 15.23 -6.29 -20.81
CA ILE A 259 16.58 -6.81 -20.96
C ILE A 259 16.58 -8.00 -21.91
N ASP A 260 17.33 -7.89 -22.99
CA ASP A 260 17.56 -9.00 -23.91
C ASP A 260 18.38 -10.10 -23.23
N THR A 261 17.76 -11.26 -23.06
CA THR A 261 18.40 -12.43 -22.44
C THR A 261 19.45 -13.08 -23.34
N ALA A 262 19.34 -12.95 -24.67
CA ALA A 262 20.27 -13.59 -25.59
C ALA A 262 21.65 -12.91 -25.59
N SER A 263 21.67 -11.57 -25.49
CA SER A 263 22.90 -10.77 -25.43
C SER A 263 23.48 -10.61 -24.01
N THR A 264 22.70 -10.90 -22.97
CA THR A 264 23.15 -10.73 -21.58
C THR A 264 23.99 -11.91 -21.08
N PRO A 265 25.22 -11.70 -20.58
CA PRO A 265 26.06 -12.76 -20.04
C PRO A 265 25.46 -13.39 -18.77
N THR A 266 25.57 -14.72 -18.66
CA THR A 266 25.14 -15.46 -17.47
C THR A 266 25.99 -15.12 -16.25
N LEU A 267 25.45 -15.32 -15.04
CA LEU A 267 26.21 -15.07 -13.80
C LEU A 267 27.49 -15.90 -13.72
N SER A 268 27.48 -17.12 -14.26
CA SER A 268 28.67 -17.97 -14.33
C SER A 268 29.76 -17.36 -15.22
N GLN A 269 29.38 -16.89 -16.41
CA GLN A 269 30.30 -16.20 -17.33
C GLN A 269 30.85 -14.91 -16.69
N ILE A 270 30.00 -14.13 -16.02
CA ILE A 270 30.40 -12.92 -15.28
C ILE A 270 31.44 -13.26 -14.21
N ARG A 271 31.21 -14.30 -13.40
CA ARG A 271 32.16 -14.76 -12.37
C ARG A 271 33.48 -15.21 -12.97
N ALA A 272 33.44 -15.96 -14.07
CA ALA A 272 34.63 -16.49 -14.72
C ALA A 272 35.58 -15.39 -15.24
N ARG A 273 35.03 -14.25 -15.71
CA ARG A 273 35.84 -13.11 -16.19
C ARG A 273 36.16 -12.06 -15.13
N THR A 274 35.49 -12.11 -13.97
CA THR A 274 35.70 -11.10 -12.92
C THR A 274 37.01 -11.42 -12.19
N VAL A 275 37.98 -10.53 -12.33
CA VAL A 275 39.27 -10.61 -11.64
C VAL A 275 39.20 -10.02 -10.23
N SER A 276 40.20 -10.30 -9.40
CA SER A 276 40.34 -9.67 -8.08
C SER A 276 40.39 -8.14 -8.23
N GLY A 277 39.50 -7.43 -7.52
CA GLY A 277 39.34 -5.98 -7.62
C GLY A 277 38.43 -5.48 -8.76
N GLY A 278 37.82 -6.38 -9.53
CA GLY A 278 36.81 -6.02 -10.52
C GLY A 278 35.44 -5.63 -9.90
N PRO A 279 34.47 -5.21 -10.74
CA PRO A 279 33.16 -4.77 -10.26
C PRO A 279 32.46 -5.84 -9.41
N SER A 280 31.78 -5.41 -8.35
CA SER A 280 31.17 -6.32 -7.38
C SER A 280 29.97 -7.07 -7.96
N ILE A 281 29.66 -8.23 -7.36
CA ILE A 281 28.40 -8.94 -7.55
C ILE A 281 27.68 -8.84 -6.21
N ARG A 282 26.60 -8.07 -6.16
CA ARG A 282 25.88 -7.79 -4.91
C ARG A 282 24.95 -8.91 -4.54
N GLU A 283 24.79 -9.13 -3.24
CA GLU A 283 23.80 -10.05 -2.72
C GLU A 283 22.40 -9.46 -2.89
N ARG A 284 21.47 -10.27 -3.40
CA ARG A 284 20.06 -9.88 -3.47
C ARG A 284 19.46 -9.98 -2.06
N PRO A 285 18.86 -8.90 -1.51
CA PRO A 285 18.14 -8.99 -0.24
C PRO A 285 17.07 -10.08 -0.30
N THR A 286 17.08 -10.95 0.70
CA THR A 286 16.03 -11.96 0.88
C THR A 286 14.78 -11.34 1.51
N ALA A 287 13.63 -11.99 1.35
CA ALA A 287 12.39 -11.55 2.00
C ALA A 287 12.57 -11.48 3.53
N THR A 288 13.26 -12.46 4.12
CA THR A 288 13.57 -12.47 5.55
C THR A 288 14.44 -11.30 5.97
N GLN A 289 15.52 -11.01 5.24
CA GLN A 289 16.38 -9.85 5.53
C GLN A 289 15.63 -8.52 5.41
N THR A 290 14.74 -8.41 4.42
CA THR A 290 13.91 -7.21 4.24
C THR A 290 12.96 -7.02 5.42
N LEU A 291 12.30 -8.09 5.87
CA LEU A 291 11.43 -8.06 7.05
C LEU A 291 12.21 -7.75 8.34
N GLN A 292 13.42 -8.28 8.50
CA GLN A 292 14.27 -8.00 9.66
C GLN A 292 14.67 -6.52 9.71
N ALA A 293 15.14 -5.96 8.61
CA ALA A 293 15.50 -4.55 8.53
C ALA A 293 14.30 -3.63 8.86
N GLN A 294 13.11 -3.97 8.36
CA GLN A 294 11.89 -3.23 8.67
C GLN A 294 11.52 -3.29 10.15
N LEU A 295 11.68 -4.46 10.77
CA LEU A 295 11.37 -4.64 12.18
C LEU A 295 12.37 -3.91 13.08
N GLU A 296 13.63 -3.83 12.66
CA GLU A 296 14.66 -3.01 13.32
C GLU A 296 14.37 -1.51 13.18
N GLU A 297 13.97 -1.05 12.00
CA GLU A 297 13.58 0.34 11.76
C GLU A 297 12.34 0.73 12.58
N GLU A 298 11.32 -0.13 12.63
CA GLU A 298 10.14 0.10 13.47
C GLU A 298 10.51 0.15 14.96
N ARG A 299 11.41 -0.72 15.42
CA ARG A 299 11.94 -0.70 16.79
C ARG A 299 12.68 0.60 17.08
N ALA A 300 13.58 1.03 16.20
CA ALA A 300 14.30 2.29 16.34
C ALA A 300 13.33 3.49 16.41
N ARG A 301 12.29 3.49 15.57
CA ARG A 301 11.25 4.53 15.60
C ARG A 301 10.47 4.54 16.91
N ARG A 302 10.12 3.36 17.43
CA ARG A 302 9.45 3.23 18.74
C ARG A 302 10.35 3.72 19.87
N GLU A 303 11.62 3.34 19.88
CA GLU A 303 12.61 3.81 20.87
C GLU A 303 12.79 5.33 20.81
N GLN A 304 12.82 5.94 19.62
CA GLN A 304 12.87 7.39 19.47
C GLN A 304 11.62 8.09 20.03
N LEU A 305 10.42 7.54 19.76
CA LEU A 305 9.17 8.08 20.31
C LEU A 305 9.14 7.95 21.84
N GLU A 306 9.59 6.82 22.38
CA GLU A 306 9.68 6.60 23.82
C GLU A 306 10.69 7.56 24.47
N ALA A 307 11.86 7.75 23.86
CA ALA A 307 12.85 8.71 24.33
C ALA A 307 12.31 10.15 24.30
N SER A 308 11.60 10.53 23.24
CA SER A 308 10.95 11.84 23.13
C SER A 308 9.89 12.04 24.21
N LEU A 309 9.08 11.02 24.49
CA LEU A 309 8.06 11.08 25.54
C LEU A 309 8.70 11.15 26.93
N ALA A 310 9.75 10.36 27.18
CA ALA A 310 10.50 10.38 28.44
C ALA A 310 11.13 11.76 28.68
N GLN A 311 11.71 12.37 27.65
CA GLN A 311 12.24 13.73 27.73
C GLN A 311 11.13 14.74 28.04
N GLN A 312 9.98 14.66 27.37
CA GLN A 312 8.85 15.55 27.62
C GLN A 312 8.33 15.43 29.06
N VAL A 313 8.21 14.21 29.58
CA VAL A 313 7.80 13.97 30.98
C VAL A 313 8.83 14.54 31.95
N GLN A 314 10.13 14.36 31.68
CA GLN A 314 11.19 14.90 32.52
C GLN A 314 11.18 16.43 32.56
N GLU A 315 10.98 17.09 31.42
CA GLU A 315 10.83 18.55 31.32
C GLU A 315 9.59 19.04 32.09
N GLN A 316 8.44 18.34 31.97
CA GLN A 316 7.23 18.68 32.73
C GLN A 316 7.44 18.55 34.25
N VAL A 317 8.10 17.48 34.70
CA VAL A 317 8.39 17.28 36.12
C VAL A 317 9.35 18.35 36.63
N GLN A 318 10.41 18.70 35.89
CA GLN A 318 11.30 19.80 36.26
C GLN A 318 10.56 21.15 36.34
N ALA A 319 9.69 21.45 35.37
CA ALA A 319 8.90 22.67 35.37
C ALA A 319 7.94 22.73 36.57
N GLN A 320 7.26 21.61 36.91
CA GLN A 320 6.41 21.54 38.10
C GLN A 320 7.19 21.71 39.40
N VAL A 321 8.34 21.06 39.54
CA VAL A 321 9.18 21.17 40.72
C VAL A 321 9.71 22.60 40.87
N GLN A 322 10.19 23.24 39.80
CA GLN A 322 10.59 24.65 39.84
C GLN A 322 9.43 25.56 40.22
N ALA A 323 8.24 25.37 39.65
CA ALA A 323 7.06 26.17 39.98
C ALA A 323 6.65 26.01 41.46
N GLN A 324 6.68 24.78 42.00
CA GLN A 324 6.41 24.54 43.42
C GLN A 324 7.44 25.20 44.33
N VAL A 325 8.74 25.06 44.03
CA VAL A 325 9.81 25.68 44.82
C VAL A 325 9.68 27.21 44.80
N GLN A 326 9.40 27.80 43.63
CA GLN A 326 9.25 29.24 43.48
C GLN A 326 8.02 29.77 44.24
N ALA A 327 6.90 29.03 44.19
CA ALA A 327 5.69 29.36 44.96
C ALA A 327 5.92 29.26 46.48
N GLN A 328 6.62 28.22 46.95
CA GLN A 328 6.98 28.10 48.37
C GLN A 328 7.90 29.25 48.83
N LEU A 329 8.91 29.59 48.02
CA LEU A 329 9.82 30.68 48.33
C LEU A 329 9.09 32.02 48.41
N GLN A 330 8.18 32.30 47.47
CA GLN A 330 7.36 33.52 47.49
C GLN A 330 6.43 33.57 48.70
N ALA A 331 5.79 32.45 49.06
CA ALA A 331 4.94 32.36 50.23
C ALA A 331 5.74 32.61 51.53
N GLN A 332 6.94 32.03 51.64
CA GLN A 332 7.82 32.24 52.79
C GLN A 332 8.26 33.71 52.89
N VAL A 333 8.69 34.33 51.79
CA VAL A 333 9.06 35.75 51.75
C VAL A 333 7.88 36.65 52.15
N GLN A 334 6.67 36.40 51.62
CA GLN A 334 5.48 37.15 52.02
C GLN A 334 5.16 36.98 53.50
N SER A 335 5.24 35.77 54.04
CA SER A 335 4.97 35.51 55.46
C SER A 335 5.97 36.25 56.37
N GLN A 336 7.24 36.32 55.97
CA GLN A 336 8.29 36.99 56.72
C GLN A 336 8.13 38.52 56.67
N LEU A 337 7.76 39.06 55.49
CA LEU A 337 7.40 40.48 55.35
C LEU A 337 6.20 40.83 56.23
N GLN A 338 5.14 40.01 56.21
CA GLN A 338 3.95 40.20 57.04
C GLN A 338 4.30 40.17 58.53
N ALA A 339 5.06 39.18 58.98
CA ALA A 339 5.51 39.07 60.37
C ALA A 339 6.31 40.31 60.80
N GLN A 340 7.24 40.78 59.96
CA GLN A 340 8.02 41.99 60.24
C GLN A 340 7.14 43.24 60.30
N THR A 341 6.15 43.38 59.40
CA THR A 341 5.19 44.50 59.46
C THR A 341 4.32 44.44 60.71
N GLN A 342 3.91 43.24 61.14
CA GLN A 342 3.12 43.04 62.35
C GLN A 342 3.94 43.38 63.60
N GLU A 343 5.20 42.94 63.65
CA GLU A 343 6.13 43.23 64.74
C GLU A 343 6.43 44.73 64.84
N MET A 344 6.65 45.39 63.69
CA MET A 344 6.80 46.84 63.61
C MET A 344 5.54 47.55 64.13
N PHE A 345 4.35 47.09 63.73
CA PHE A 345 3.08 47.63 64.20
C PHE A 345 2.89 47.43 65.72
N SER A 346 3.21 46.25 66.24
CA SER A 346 3.16 45.94 67.67
C SER A 346 4.16 46.76 68.48
N TYR A 347 5.37 46.99 67.98
CA TYR A 347 6.37 47.87 68.60
C TYR A 347 5.85 49.31 68.71
N PHE A 348 5.34 49.86 67.61
CA PHE A 348 4.70 51.19 67.64
C PHE A 348 3.53 51.20 68.61
N GLN A 349 2.69 50.16 68.62
CA GLN A 349 1.56 50.05 69.53
C GLN A 349 1.96 50.07 71.01
N ALA A 350 2.99 49.32 71.39
CA ALA A 350 3.52 49.30 72.74
C ALA A 350 4.14 50.66 73.13
N GLN A 351 4.85 51.31 72.20
CA GLN A 351 5.50 52.60 72.43
C GLN A 351 4.49 53.73 72.62
N PHE A 352 3.40 53.75 71.83
CA PHE A 352 2.30 54.72 72.00
C PHE A 352 1.55 54.51 73.32
N ALA A 353 1.26 53.25 73.70
CA ALA A 353 0.60 52.94 74.97
C ALA A 353 1.43 53.36 76.19
N ALA A 354 2.76 53.24 76.13
CA ALA A 354 3.67 53.64 77.21
C ALA A 354 3.72 55.16 77.45
N ILE A 355 3.37 55.97 76.46
CA ILE A 355 3.37 57.44 76.54
C ILE A 355 1.96 57.98 76.91
N GLY A 356 0.98 57.10 77.19
CA GLY A 356 -0.37 57.48 77.63
C GLY A 356 -1.30 57.98 76.52
N HIS A 357 -0.92 57.78 75.25
CA HIS A 357 -1.76 58.10 74.09
C HIS A 357 -2.36 56.84 73.48
N GLN A 358 -3.68 56.77 73.32
CA GLN A 358 -4.30 55.72 72.52
C GLN A 358 -3.95 55.91 71.04
N LEU A 359 -3.60 54.82 70.35
CA LEU A 359 -3.40 54.88 68.90
C LEU A 359 -4.70 55.34 68.22
N PRO A 360 -4.62 56.16 67.16
CA PRO A 360 -5.77 56.39 66.31
C PRO A 360 -6.26 55.05 65.79
N THR A 361 -7.58 54.83 65.83
CA THR A 361 -8.20 53.76 65.06
C THR A 361 -7.71 53.83 63.62
N PRO A 362 -7.33 52.70 62.98
CA PRO A 362 -6.89 52.75 61.59
C PRO A 362 -7.99 53.43 60.77
N PRO A 363 -7.65 54.36 59.85
CA PRO A 363 -8.66 54.88 58.96
C PRO A 363 -9.22 53.68 58.21
N MET A 364 -10.54 53.48 58.30
CA MET A 364 -11.23 52.65 57.32
C MET A 364 -11.02 53.33 55.97
N TRP A 365 -9.96 52.94 55.26
CA TRP A 365 -9.91 53.19 53.85
C TRP A 365 -11.04 52.39 53.24
N ALA A 366 -12.11 53.10 52.88
CA ALA A 366 -13.12 52.58 51.98
C ALA A 366 -12.42 51.91 50.79
N PRO A 367 -12.95 50.78 50.26
CA PRO A 367 -12.37 50.13 49.10
C PRO A 367 -12.13 51.19 48.02
N ARG A 368 -10.89 51.31 47.57
CA ARG A 368 -10.51 52.21 46.48
C ARG A 368 -11.44 51.86 45.31
N PRO A 369 -12.21 52.81 44.75
CA PRO A 369 -13.05 52.52 43.59
C PRO A 369 -12.15 51.98 42.48
N PRO A 370 -12.59 50.99 41.69
CA PRO A 370 -11.79 50.46 40.61
C PRO A 370 -11.43 51.61 39.67
N ILE A 371 -10.14 51.82 39.47
CA ILE A 371 -9.62 52.75 38.48
C ILE A 371 -10.11 52.24 37.14
N SER A 372 -11.08 52.93 36.56
CA SER A 372 -11.48 52.78 35.16
C SER A 372 -10.25 53.14 34.32
N SER A 373 -9.52 52.12 33.89
CA SER A 373 -8.58 52.26 32.79
C SER A 373 -9.38 52.13 31.49
N PRO A 374 -9.24 53.07 30.53
CA PRO A 374 -9.92 52.95 29.25
C PRO A 374 -9.38 51.74 28.47
N PRO A 375 -10.21 51.05 27.67
CA PRO A 375 -9.79 49.85 26.96
C PRO A 375 -8.93 50.24 25.75
N MET A 376 -7.77 49.59 25.63
CA MET A 376 -7.12 49.42 24.32
C MET A 376 -7.39 47.98 23.82
N PRO A 377 -7.60 47.80 22.50
CA PRO A 377 -8.19 46.60 21.91
C PRO A 377 -7.16 45.53 21.50
N GLY A 378 -7.65 44.28 21.42
CA GLY A 378 -7.00 43.12 20.80
C GLY A 378 -6.36 42.18 21.84
N SER A 379 -6.50 40.86 21.78
CA SER A 379 -7.06 39.93 20.82
C SER A 379 -7.24 38.61 21.57
N ALA A 380 -8.43 38.02 21.54
CA ALA A 380 -8.69 36.62 21.89
C ALA A 380 -9.30 36.00 20.63
N GLY A 381 -8.99 34.80 20.19
CA GLY A 381 -8.23 33.67 20.70
C GLY A 381 -8.55 32.50 19.75
N SER A 382 -7.91 31.35 19.86
CA SER A 382 -8.46 30.11 19.29
C SER A 382 -7.87 28.87 19.98
N ASN A 383 -8.72 28.22 20.77
CA ASN A 383 -8.87 26.79 21.04
C ASN A 383 -10.22 26.68 21.78
N ALA A 384 -11.08 25.68 21.71
CA ALA A 384 -11.39 24.53 20.84
C ALA A 384 -12.71 23.99 21.44
N GLY A 385 -13.57 23.33 20.65
CA GLY A 385 -14.56 22.38 21.20
C GLY A 385 -16.01 22.51 20.75
N ALA A 386 -16.50 21.41 20.17
CA ALA A 386 -17.86 20.96 19.83
C ALA A 386 -19.04 21.44 20.72
N GLY A 387 -20.30 21.46 20.28
CA GLY A 387 -20.93 20.99 19.04
C GLY A 387 -22.48 21.11 19.11
N VAL A 388 -23.12 20.47 18.14
CA VAL A 388 -24.54 20.08 18.00
C VAL A 388 -25.57 21.14 17.58
N GLY A 389 -26.20 20.92 16.41
CA GLY A 389 -27.43 21.59 15.99
C GLY A 389 -27.75 21.37 14.51
N ALA A 390 -28.84 20.63 14.25
CA ALA A 390 -29.30 20.12 12.98
C ALA A 390 -29.71 21.20 11.93
N GLY A 391 -29.66 20.82 10.66
CA GLY A 391 -30.24 21.58 9.55
C GLY A 391 -30.12 20.83 8.22
N ASP A 392 -31.21 20.17 7.83
CA ASP A 392 -31.48 19.61 6.50
C ASP A 392 -31.19 20.63 5.38
N VAL A 393 -30.51 20.21 4.32
CA VAL A 393 -30.52 20.91 3.03
C VAL A 393 -30.66 19.92 1.89
N ASP A 394 -31.82 20.00 1.26
CA ASP A 394 -32.27 19.31 0.06
C ASP A 394 -31.40 19.66 -1.17
N LEU A 395 -30.92 18.63 -1.88
CA LEU A 395 -30.14 18.74 -3.13
C LEU A 395 -30.85 18.09 -4.33
N SER A 396 -32.19 18.09 -4.33
CA SER A 396 -32.99 17.67 -5.49
C SER A 396 -33.04 18.72 -6.62
N ALA A 397 -31.88 19.13 -7.14
CA ALA A 397 -31.81 20.00 -8.32
C ALA A 397 -30.51 19.85 -9.13
N ALA A 398 -30.21 18.65 -9.62
CA ALA A 398 -29.31 18.47 -10.77
C ALA A 398 -29.72 17.23 -11.59
N ARG A 399 -30.58 17.51 -12.57
CA ARG A 399 -31.10 16.69 -13.67
C ARG A 399 -30.10 15.68 -14.26
N ASN A 400 -30.55 14.45 -14.49
CA ASN A 400 -31.09 13.98 -15.78
C ASN A 400 -30.18 14.27 -16.99
N LEU A 401 -29.25 13.36 -17.27
CA LEU A 401 -28.79 13.02 -18.62
C LEU A 401 -28.53 11.51 -18.62
N PHE A 402 -28.96 10.82 -19.68
CA PHE A 402 -28.95 9.36 -19.94
C PHE A 402 -30.25 8.60 -19.64
N SER A 403 -30.98 8.32 -20.73
CA SER A 403 -32.15 7.45 -20.80
C SER A 403 -31.82 6.02 -20.36
N GLN A 404 -32.58 5.49 -19.41
CA GLN A 404 -32.62 4.07 -19.11
C GLN A 404 -33.66 3.39 -20.00
N ALA A 405 -33.20 2.65 -21.00
CA ALA A 405 -33.99 1.60 -21.64
C ALA A 405 -33.05 0.49 -22.12
N PRO A 406 -33.29 -0.80 -21.78
CA PRO A 406 -32.61 -1.91 -22.43
C PRO A 406 -33.16 -2.10 -23.86
N PRO A 407 -32.36 -2.57 -24.83
CA PRO A 407 -32.85 -2.83 -26.17
C PRO A 407 -33.84 -4.01 -26.18
N PRO A 408 -34.82 -4.02 -27.11
CA PRO A 408 -35.74 -5.14 -27.26
C PRO A 408 -34.99 -6.34 -27.84
N PHE A 409 -35.22 -7.51 -27.24
CA PHE A 409 -35.02 -8.79 -27.90
C PHE A 409 -36.14 -8.99 -28.91
N ASP A 410 -35.78 -9.44 -30.11
CA ASP A 410 -36.69 -10.08 -31.05
C ASP A 410 -36.02 -11.37 -31.57
N PRO A 411 -36.82 -12.35 -32.06
CA PRO A 411 -36.76 -13.77 -31.67
C PRO A 411 -35.69 -14.64 -32.32
#